data_AF-A0A8S2SXM0-F1
#
_entry.id   AF-A0A8S2SXM0-F1
#
_cell.length_a   1.000
_cell.length_b   1.000
_cell.length_c   1.000
_cell.angle_alpha   90.00
_cell.angle_beta   90.00
_cell.angle_gamma   90.00
#
_symmetry.space_group_name_H-M   'P 1'
#
loop_
_entity.id
_entity.type
_entity.pdbx_description
1 polymer ?
#
loop_
_entity_poly.entity_id
_entity_poly.type
_entity_poly.pdbx_seq_one_letter_code
_entity_poly.pdbx_strand_id
1 'polypeptide(L)' 'MNITNLDGNQIQGSFGKAARFLLHVKPFRLDLFTNDMFVMSVNSKHLFNFEHYRKKTQSNKTTTDND' A
#
# COMPACT_ATOMS: atom_id res chain seq x y z
N MET A 1 -1.77 -7.87 -19.57
CA MET A 1 -2.36 -7.00 -18.54
C MET A 1 -2.92 -5.81 -19.27
N ASN A 2 -4.20 -5.49 -19.08
CA ASN A 2 -4.87 -4.39 -19.77
C ASN A 2 -5.37 -3.38 -18.73
N ILE A 3 -4.99 -2.12 -18.86
CA ILE A 3 -5.50 -1.03 -18.02
C ILE A 3 -6.76 -0.49 -18.71
N THR A 4 -7.87 -0.46 -18.00
CA THR A 4 -9.18 -0.02 -18.53
C THR A 4 -9.59 1.34 -18.00
N ASN A 5 -9.07 1.76 -16.86
CA ASN A 5 -9.27 3.09 -16.31
C ASN A 5 -8.00 3.53 -15.57
N LEU A 6 -7.64 4.79 -15.78
CA LEU A 6 -6.57 5.48 -15.08
C LEU A 6 -7.04 6.90 -14.78
N ASP A 7 -7.23 7.20 -13.51
CA ASP A 7 -7.44 8.56 -13.02
C ASP A 7 -6.48 8.86 -11.86
N GLY A 8 -6.53 10.08 -11.30
CA GLY A 8 -5.62 10.50 -10.24
C GLY A 8 -5.76 9.71 -8.92
N ASN A 9 -6.86 8.97 -8.75
CA ASN A 9 -7.19 8.26 -7.51
C ASN A 9 -7.23 6.75 -7.68
N GLN A 10 -7.46 6.24 -8.90
CA GLN A 10 -7.73 4.84 -9.17
C GLN A 10 -7.05 4.34 -10.44
N ILE A 11 -6.63 3.08 -10.40
CA ILE A 11 -6.18 2.32 -11.55
C ILE A 11 -7.00 1.03 -11.60
N GLN A 12 -7.63 0.76 -12.74
CA GLN A 12 -8.39 -0.46 -12.96
C GLN A 12 -7.83 -1.21 -14.15
N GLY A 13 -7.84 -2.53 -14.05
CA GLY A 13 -7.43 -3.34 -15.17
C GLY A 13 -7.73 -4.82 -14.99
N SER A 14 -7.24 -5.61 -15.93
CA SER A 14 -7.44 -7.05 -15.98
C SER A 14 -6.18 -7.83 -16.31
N PHE A 15 -6.15 -9.05 -15.80
CA PHE A 15 -5.17 -10.08 -16.12
C PHE A 15 -5.92 -11.29 -16.69
N GLY A 16 -5.70 -11.59 -17.98
CA GLY A 16 -6.47 -12.62 -18.67
C GLY A 16 -7.95 -12.23 -18.84
N LYS A 17 -8.83 -13.22 -18.95
CA LYS A 17 -10.27 -13.00 -19.21
C LYS A 17 -11.10 -12.77 -17.95
N ALA A 18 -10.69 -13.37 -16.83
CA ALA A 18 -11.51 -13.46 -15.63
C ALA A 18 -11.04 -12.57 -14.48
N ALA A 19 -9.73 -12.32 -14.36
CA ALA A 19 -9.17 -11.61 -13.22
C ALA A 19 -9.15 -10.10 -13.46
N ARG A 20 -9.66 -9.34 -12.50
CA ARG A 20 -9.69 -7.87 -12.51
C ARG A 20 -9.11 -7.32 -11.21
N PHE A 21 -8.59 -6.10 -11.28
CA PHE A 21 -8.12 -5.39 -10.11
C PHE A 21 -8.62 -3.94 -10.09
N LEU A 22 -8.76 -3.40 -8.90
CA LEU A 22 -8.97 -1.99 -8.62
C LEU A 22 -7.94 -1.55 -7.58
N LEU A 23 -7.02 -0.70 -8.00
CA LEU A 23 -6.01 -0.09 -7.15
C LEU A 23 -6.47 1.32 -6.81
N HIS A 24 -6.68 1.59 -5.52
CA HIS A 24 -6.84 2.94 -4.98
C HIS A 24 -5.45 3.47 -4.62
N VAL A 25 -5.11 4.66 -5.12
CA VAL A 25 -3.77 5.24 -4.95
C VAL A 25 -3.61 5.86 -3.56
N LYS A 26 -4.62 6.61 -3.10
CA LYS A 26 -4.57 7.33 -1.82
C LYS A 26 -5.92 7.29 -1.10
N PRO A 27 -6.05 6.56 0.03
CA PRO A 27 -5.04 5.65 0.62
C PRO A 27 -4.81 4.41 -0.25
N PHE A 28 -3.60 3.82 -0.17
CA PHE A 28 -3.27 2.60 -0.90
C PHE A 28 -4.21 1.44 -0.50
N ARG A 29 -4.91 0.87 -1.48
CA ARG A 29 -5.72 -0.35 -1.32
C ARG A 29 -5.82 -1.07 -2.66
N LEU A 30 -5.77 -2.40 -2.64
CA LEU A 30 -5.93 -3.23 -3.84
C LEU A 30 -7.08 -4.20 -3.65
N ASP A 31 -8.11 -4.09 -4.49
CA ASP A 31 -9.23 -5.03 -4.56
C ASP A 31 -9.07 -5.94 -5.78
N LEU A 32 -9.28 -7.24 -5.60
CA LEU A 32 -9.14 -8.28 -6.63
C LEU A 32 -10.47 -8.99 -6.85
N PHE A 33 -10.77 -9.26 -8.13
CA PHE A 33 -12.01 -9.87 -8.58
C PHE A 33 -11.73 -11.01 -9.57
N THR A 34 -12.60 -12.02 -9.57
CA THR A 34 -12.65 -13.09 -10.58
C THR A 34 -14.08 -13.24 -11.07
N ASN A 35 -14.30 -13.19 -12.39
CA ASN A 35 -15.65 -13.26 -12.99
C ASN A 35 -16.62 -12.25 -12.35
N ASP A 36 -16.13 -11.01 -12.15
CA ASP A 36 -16.82 -9.90 -11.47
C ASP A 36 -17.23 -10.16 -10.01
N MET A 37 -16.81 -11.28 -9.41
CA MET A 37 -16.94 -11.53 -7.98
C MET A 37 -15.71 -11.02 -7.22
N PHE A 38 -15.93 -10.30 -6.12
CA PHE A 38 -14.87 -9.89 -5.21
C PHE A 38 -14.24 -11.12 -4.52
N VAL A 39 -12.92 -11.17 -4.50
CA VAL A 39 -12.15 -12.30 -3.93
C VAL A 39 -11.32 -11.86 -2.73
N MET A 40 -10.60 -10.74 -2.85
CA MET A 40 -9.63 -10.31 -1.84
C MET A 40 -9.46 -8.80 -1.86
N SER A 41 -9.21 -8.23 -0.67
CA SER A 41 -8.75 -6.84 -0.54
C SER A 41 -7.49 -6.78 0.30
N VAL A 42 -6.46 -6.14 -0.25
CA VAL A 42 -5.20 -5.85 0.43
C VAL A 42 -5.27 -4.44 1.00
N ASN A 43 -4.84 -4.31 2.26
CA ASN A 43 -4.88 -3.08 3.04
C ASN A 43 -6.30 -2.48 3.26
N SER A 44 -7.34 -3.30 3.25
CA SER A 44 -8.73 -2.86 3.52
C SER A 44 -8.93 -2.22 4.89
N LYS A 45 -8.08 -2.58 5.87
CA LYS A 45 -8.11 -2.08 7.25
C LYS A 45 -7.03 -1.03 7.55
N HIS A 46 -6.31 -0.54 6.54
CA HIS A 46 -5.22 0.44 6.71
C HIS A 46 -4.08 -0.03 7.64
N LEU A 47 -3.84 -1.34 7.68
CA LEU A 47 -2.78 -1.96 8.50
C LEU A 47 -1.48 -2.20 7.73
N PHE A 48 -1.43 -1.82 6.45
CA PHE A 48 -0.19 -1.88 5.68
C PHE A 48 0.83 -0.94 6.31
N ASN A 49 1.81 -1.55 6.95
CA ASN A 49 2.96 -0.88 7.53
C ASN A 49 4.21 -1.49 6.93
N PHE A 50 5.11 -0.63 6.49
CA PHE A 50 6.45 -1.03 6.06
C PHE A 50 7.44 -0.13 6.81
N GLU A 51 8.13 -0.71 7.78
CA GLU A 51 9.15 0.01 8.53
C GLU A 51 10.32 0.32 7.61
N HIS A 52 10.41 1.58 7.16
CA HIS A 52 11.52 1.99 6.33
C HIS A 52 12.82 1.99 7.14
N TYR A 53 13.91 1.59 6.49
CA TYR A 53 15.24 1.68 7.07
C TYR A 53 15.54 3.12 7.50
N ARG A 54 15.93 3.31 8.76
CA ARG A 54 16.30 4.61 9.32
C ARG A 54 17.69 4.50 9.95
N LYS A 55 18.45 5.59 9.88
CA LYS A 55 19.66 5.72 10.69
C LYS A 55 19.27 5.80 12.16
N LYS A 56 20.01 5.11 13.03
CA LYS A 56 19.83 5.23 14.48
C LYS A 56 20.14 6.68 14.89
N THR A 57 19.18 7.36 15.47
CA THR A 57 19.40 8.70 16.04
C THR A 57 20.38 8.56 17.20
N GLN A 58 21.53 9.25 17.13
CA GLN A 58 22.39 9.39 18.31
C GLN A 58 21.63 10.23 19.32
N SER A 59 21.14 9.60 20.37
CA SER A 59 20.70 10.34 21.55
C SER A 59 21.95 10.94 22.17
N ASN A 60 22.09 12.26 22.07
CA ASN A 60 23.07 12.99 22.88
C ASN A 60 22.63 12.81 24.34
N LYS A 61 23.07 11.73 24.98
CA LYS A 61 23.17 11.67 26.43
C LYS A 61 24.24 12.70 26.81
N THR A 62 23.81 13.92 27.05
CA THR A 62 24.61 14.92 27.76
C THR A 62 24.73 14.41 29.19
N THR A 63 25.73 13.57 29.45
CA THR A 63 26.14 13.25 30.81
C THR A 63 26.84 14.49 31.35
N THR A 64 26.09 15.43 31.92
CA THR A 64 26.63 16.37 32.91
C THR A 64 26.77 15.61 34.22
N ASP A 65 27.85 14.87 34.36
CA ASP A 65 28.42 14.57 35.67
C ASP A 65 29.48 15.66 35.91
N ASN A 66 29.13 16.65 36.73
CA ASN A 66 30.11 17.58 37.29
C ASN A 66 30.70 16.93 38.56
N ASP A 67 32.02 17.07 38.69
CA ASP A 67 32.89 16.63 39.78
C ASP A 67 32.39 16.98 41.21
#